data_AF-A0AA88ULS5-F1
#
_entry.id   AF-A0AA88ULS5-F1
#
_cell.length_a   1.000
_cell.length_b   1.000
_cell.length_c   1.000
_cell.angle_alpha   90.00
_cell.angle_beta   90.00
_cell.angle_gamma   90.00
#
_symmetry.space_group_name_H-M   'P 1'
#
loop_
_entity.id
_entity.type
_entity.pdbx_description
1 polymer ?
#
loop_
_entity_poly.entity_id
_entity_poly.type
_entity_poly.pdbx_seq_one_letter_code
_entity_poly.pdbx_strand_id
1 'polypeptide(L)'
;MSVPMEISLPNATTGDTSEQIGATSEPVQVAAPSPVIQLPPPSPVFESPAPPPAFAEEKFLVSDEWVNNHDILLFWQVKPDVHVFQLSEEGQCEELSGDGQLSSFNEWILPAKEFDGMWESLIYEPGLKQRLLRYAASALLFTEKGVDPFLVSWNRYSQCQLVEVNAHSLFSKWFSESGKLVAKLFQKIQEMVEEENNLVFVLIDEVESLAAARQAALSGSEPSDSIRVVNALLTQMDKLKSSPNVIILTTSNITAAIDLAFVDRADIKAYVGPPTLQARYEILRSCMQELVRTGILSKSQDGDNVILPNYASLKENLSTAVIPEFKTSLSLSKQLLEAAEACEGLSGRSLRKLPFLAHAAHANPYICDPSQFLCTVIDTIRRERSEMPD
;
A
#
# COMPACT_ATOMS: atom_id res chain seq x y z
N MET A 1 -51.70 -12.36 13.65
CA MET A 1 -52.59 -11.76 14.66
C MET A 1 -51.68 -10.97 15.58
N SER A 2 -51.65 -9.63 15.61
CA SER A 2 -52.74 -8.66 15.53
C SER A 2 -52.19 -7.28 15.09
N VAL A 3 -52.87 -6.69 14.08
CA VAL A 3 -53.26 -5.30 13.73
C VAL A 3 -52.58 -4.04 14.39
N PRO A 4 -52.79 -2.79 13.87
CA PRO A 4 -51.80 -1.95 13.19
C PRO A 4 -51.60 -0.56 13.86
N MET A 5 -50.85 0.37 13.25
CA MET A 5 -50.96 1.81 13.58
C MET A 5 -50.74 2.69 12.34
N GLU A 6 -51.81 3.39 11.94
CA GLU A 6 -51.82 4.56 11.04
C GLU A 6 -52.12 5.81 11.88
N ILE A 7 -51.41 6.91 11.63
CA ILE A 7 -51.78 8.29 12.01
C ILE A 7 -51.27 9.19 10.86
N SER A 8 -52.12 9.56 9.90
CA SER A 8 -52.98 10.77 9.82
C SER A 8 -52.23 12.11 9.66
N LEU A 9 -52.33 12.66 8.44
CA LEU A 9 -52.11 14.06 8.05
C LEU A 9 -53.38 14.91 8.32
N PRO A 10 -53.29 16.26 8.45
CA PRO A 10 -54.45 17.12 8.61
C PRO A 10 -55.05 17.62 7.27
N ASN A 11 -56.37 17.78 7.32
CA ASN A 11 -57.33 18.22 6.30
C ASN A 11 -57.25 19.71 5.90
N ALA A 12 -57.71 20.01 4.68
CA ALA A 12 -58.78 21.00 4.39
C ALA A 12 -59.26 20.80 2.92
N THR A 13 -60.42 20.20 2.63
CA THR A 13 -61.75 20.83 2.33
C THR A 13 -61.65 22.08 1.44
N THR A 14 -62.38 22.28 0.33
CA THR A 14 -63.76 21.94 -0.09
C THR A 14 -63.89 22.12 -1.62
N GLY A 15 -64.87 21.48 -2.28
CA GLY A 15 -65.27 21.89 -3.64
C GLY A 15 -66.10 20.87 -4.42
N ASP A 16 -67.39 20.89 -4.14
CA ASP A 16 -68.56 20.23 -4.76
C ASP A 16 -68.48 19.46 -6.09
N THR A 17 -69.21 18.35 -6.05
CA THR A 17 -69.73 17.48 -7.12
C THR A 17 -70.84 18.12 -7.96
N SER A 18 -70.92 17.76 -9.24
CA SER A 18 -72.17 17.74 -10.01
C SER A 18 -72.16 16.56 -10.98
N GLU A 19 -73.11 15.65 -10.79
CA GLU A 19 -73.41 14.46 -11.61
C GLU A 19 -74.17 14.78 -12.92
N GLN A 20 -74.34 13.72 -13.72
CA GLN A 20 -75.27 13.47 -14.85
C GLN A 20 -74.59 13.56 -16.22
N ILE A 21 -74.16 12.45 -16.86
CA ILE A 21 -74.92 11.30 -17.42
C ILE A 21 -76.02 11.72 -18.40
N GLY A 22 -75.75 11.53 -19.69
CA GLY A 22 -76.72 11.55 -20.78
C GLY A 22 -76.03 11.13 -22.09
N ALA A 23 -76.38 9.94 -22.58
CA ALA A 23 -75.71 9.18 -23.62
C ALA A 23 -76.26 9.45 -25.05
N THR A 24 -75.41 9.17 -26.06
CA THR A 24 -75.72 8.76 -27.48
C THR A 24 -76.43 9.78 -28.39
N SER A 25 -76.12 10.03 -29.67
CA SER A 25 -75.33 9.35 -30.73
C SER A 25 -75.14 10.30 -31.93
N GLU A 26 -73.94 10.31 -32.55
CA GLU A 26 -73.50 10.61 -33.96
C GLU A 26 -74.20 11.68 -34.85
N PRO A 27 -73.44 12.49 -35.67
CA PRO A 27 -72.73 11.95 -36.86
C PRO A 27 -71.40 12.60 -37.33
N VAL A 28 -70.65 11.76 -38.03
CA VAL A 28 -69.66 11.84 -39.14
C VAL A 28 -69.35 13.19 -39.86
N GLN A 29 -68.03 13.46 -39.98
CA GLN A 29 -67.22 14.23 -40.97
C GLN A 29 -67.50 15.74 -41.18
N VAL A 30 -66.48 16.61 -41.27
CA VAL A 30 -65.65 16.87 -42.46
C VAL A 30 -64.23 17.38 -42.08
N ALA A 31 -63.25 16.96 -42.88
CA ALA A 31 -61.81 17.16 -42.73
C ALA A 31 -61.29 18.61 -42.86
N ALA A 32 -60.21 18.90 -42.14
CA ALA A 32 -59.26 20.00 -42.40
C ALA A 32 -57.86 19.62 -41.82
N PRO A 33 -56.77 20.20 -42.33
CA PRO A 33 -55.52 19.49 -42.64
C PRO A 33 -54.57 19.27 -41.44
N SER A 34 -53.75 18.22 -41.55
CA SER A 34 -52.74 17.81 -40.57
C SER A 34 -51.77 18.93 -40.18
N PRO A 35 -51.54 19.20 -38.89
CA PRO A 35 -50.56 20.17 -38.45
C PRO A 35 -49.13 19.61 -38.56
N VAL A 36 -48.24 20.48 -39.02
CA VAL A 36 -46.79 20.28 -39.13
C VAL A 36 -46.21 19.89 -37.76
N ILE A 37 -45.58 18.71 -37.68
CA ILE A 37 -44.86 18.26 -36.49
C ILE A 37 -43.56 19.08 -36.39
N GLN A 38 -43.54 19.98 -35.41
CA GLN A 38 -42.36 20.78 -35.05
C GLN A 38 -41.42 19.89 -34.23
N LEU A 39 -40.24 19.59 -34.76
CA LEU A 39 -39.21 18.82 -34.07
C LEU A 39 -38.80 19.54 -32.76
N PRO A 40 -38.60 18.80 -31.65
CA PRO A 40 -38.12 19.40 -30.41
C PRO A 40 -36.70 19.95 -30.60
N PRO A 41 -36.30 21.01 -29.85
CA PRO A 41 -34.95 21.55 -29.92
C PRO A 41 -33.91 20.48 -29.50
N PRO A 42 -32.69 20.53 -30.05
CA PRO A 42 -31.65 19.57 -29.72
C PRO A 42 -31.32 19.65 -28.22
N SER A 43 -31.20 18.47 -27.60
CA SER A 43 -30.73 18.28 -26.23
C SER A 43 -29.43 19.06 -25.97
N PRO A 44 -29.21 19.59 -24.76
CA PRO A 44 -27.98 20.30 -24.45
C PRO A 44 -26.79 19.39 -24.72
N VAL A 45 -25.87 19.89 -25.54
CA VAL A 45 -24.56 19.28 -25.77
C VAL A 45 -23.89 19.16 -24.41
N PHE A 46 -23.65 17.93 -23.95
CA PHE A 46 -22.75 17.68 -22.84
C PHE A 46 -21.38 18.22 -23.26
N GLU A 47 -21.03 19.42 -22.81
CA GLU A 47 -19.65 19.87 -22.83
C GLU A 47 -18.83 18.81 -22.09
N SER A 48 -17.95 18.16 -22.84
CA SER A 48 -16.90 17.32 -22.27
C SER A 48 -16.25 18.11 -21.14
N PRO A 49 -16.12 17.54 -19.93
CA PRO A 49 -15.31 18.19 -18.90
C PRO A 49 -13.93 18.46 -19.51
N ALA A 50 -13.39 19.66 -19.23
CA ALA A 50 -12.06 20.05 -19.66
C ALA A 50 -11.06 18.92 -19.35
N PRO A 51 -10.11 18.62 -20.25
CA PRO A 51 -9.12 17.57 -19.98
C PRO A 51 -8.44 17.87 -18.64
N PRO A 52 -8.25 16.85 -17.78
CA PRO A 52 -7.52 17.06 -16.53
C PRO A 52 -6.16 17.69 -16.85
N PRO A 53 -5.62 18.54 -15.95
CA PRO A 53 -4.28 19.08 -16.14
C PRO A 53 -3.30 17.93 -16.38
N ALA A 54 -2.36 18.13 -17.31
CA ALA A 54 -1.45 17.12 -17.87
C ALA A 54 -0.49 16.44 -16.85
N PHE A 55 -0.76 16.56 -15.55
CA PHE A 55 0.05 16.09 -14.43
C PHE A 55 -0.68 15.11 -13.50
N ALA A 56 -1.91 14.68 -13.83
CA ALA A 56 -2.59 13.63 -13.09
C ALA A 56 -2.10 12.25 -13.57
N GLU A 57 -1.32 11.55 -12.74
CA GLU A 57 -0.99 10.14 -12.98
C GLU A 57 -2.15 9.27 -12.50
N GLU A 58 -2.76 8.50 -13.42
CA GLU A 58 -3.86 7.59 -13.09
C GLU A 58 -3.29 6.22 -12.69
N LYS A 59 -3.39 5.89 -11.39
CA LYS A 59 -3.03 4.56 -10.88
C LYS A 59 -4.29 3.74 -10.65
N PHE A 60 -4.41 2.61 -11.37
CA PHE A 60 -5.52 1.67 -11.19
C PHE A 60 -5.12 0.60 -10.18
N LEU A 61 -5.74 0.64 -9.00
CA LEU A 61 -5.63 -0.42 -8.00
C LEU A 61 -6.81 -1.38 -8.18
N VAL A 62 -6.55 -2.55 -8.75
CA VAL A 62 -7.56 -3.62 -8.83
C VAL A 62 -7.46 -4.45 -7.55
N SER A 63 -8.56 -4.56 -6.80
CA SER A 63 -8.61 -5.47 -5.64
C SER A 63 -8.48 -6.92 -6.12
N ASP A 64 -7.43 -7.61 -5.65
CA ASP A 64 -7.08 -8.99 -6.05
C ASP A 64 -8.18 -10.05 -5.77
N GLU A 65 -9.27 -9.69 -5.07
CA GLU A 65 -10.43 -10.58 -4.86
C GLU A 65 -11.06 -11.06 -6.18
N TRP A 66 -10.91 -10.32 -7.26
CA TRP A 66 -11.53 -10.62 -8.55
C TRP A 66 -10.58 -11.28 -9.56
N VAL A 67 -9.27 -11.19 -9.33
CA VAL A 67 -8.22 -11.74 -10.21
C VAL A 67 -8.29 -13.27 -10.28
N ASN A 68 -8.84 -13.92 -9.26
CA ASN A 68 -8.93 -15.38 -9.23
C ASN A 68 -10.03 -15.98 -10.13
N ASN A 69 -10.96 -15.18 -10.67
CA ASN A 69 -12.12 -15.74 -11.39
C ASN A 69 -12.21 -15.44 -12.88
N HIS A 70 -11.65 -14.35 -13.43
CA HIS A 70 -11.69 -14.09 -14.88
C HIS A 70 -10.54 -13.16 -15.32
N ASP A 71 -9.80 -13.54 -16.38
CA ASP A 71 -8.63 -12.82 -16.90
C ASP A 71 -8.93 -11.47 -17.58
N ILE A 72 -10.21 -11.09 -17.73
CA ILE A 72 -10.61 -9.83 -18.36
C ILE A 72 -11.78 -9.21 -17.57
N LEU A 73 -11.52 -8.09 -16.92
CA LEU A 73 -12.53 -7.23 -16.31
C LEU A 73 -12.91 -6.13 -17.28
N LEU A 74 -14.19 -6.09 -17.68
CA LEU A 74 -14.71 -5.03 -18.53
C LEU A 74 -15.10 -3.85 -17.67
N PHE A 75 -14.66 -2.64 -18.03
CA PHE A 75 -14.84 -1.43 -17.22
C PHE A 75 -16.31 -1.16 -16.83
N TRP A 76 -17.27 -1.49 -17.69
CA TRP A 76 -18.70 -1.32 -17.41
C TRP A 76 -19.30 -2.35 -16.44
N GLN A 77 -18.57 -3.41 -16.09
CA GLN A 77 -18.99 -4.41 -15.11
C GLN A 77 -18.59 -4.03 -13.69
N VAL A 78 -17.79 -2.97 -13.52
CA VAL A 78 -17.23 -2.56 -12.25
C VAL A 78 -17.66 -1.12 -11.96
N LYS A 79 -18.01 -0.84 -10.70
CA LYS A 79 -18.19 0.53 -10.23
C LYS A 79 -16.83 1.03 -9.73
N PRO A 80 -16.17 1.98 -10.42
CA PRO A 80 -14.88 2.47 -9.97
C PRO A 80 -15.05 3.28 -8.67
N ASP A 81 -14.19 3.01 -7.69
CA ASP A 81 -14.00 3.86 -6.52
C ASP A 81 -12.71 4.67 -6.74
N VAL A 82 -12.86 5.98 -6.95
CA VAL A 82 -11.77 6.85 -7.42
C VAL A 82 -11.30 7.72 -6.27
N HIS A 83 -10.03 7.55 -5.89
CA HIS A 83 -9.36 8.33 -4.85
C HIS A 83 -8.34 9.25 -5.51
N VAL A 84 -8.54 10.57 -5.37
CA VAL A 84 -7.64 11.59 -5.93
C VAL A 84 -6.79 12.17 -4.80
N PHE A 85 -5.48 12.21 -4.99
CA PHE A 85 -4.54 12.76 -4.02
C PHE A 85 -3.44 13.57 -4.70
N GLN A 86 -2.75 14.42 -3.92
CA GLN A 86 -1.59 15.18 -4.36
C GLN A 86 -0.39 14.77 -3.51
N LEU A 87 0.73 14.46 -4.15
CA LEU A 87 1.97 14.10 -3.47
C LEU A 87 2.60 15.34 -2.82
N SER A 88 2.96 15.23 -1.54
CA SER A 88 3.80 16.21 -0.87
C SER A 88 5.25 16.07 -1.36
N GLU A 89 5.85 17.19 -1.78
CA GLU A 89 7.28 17.29 -2.09
C GLU A 89 8.13 17.71 -0.89
N GLU A 90 7.48 18.06 0.22
CA GLU A 90 8.15 18.27 1.50
C GLU A 90 8.66 16.91 1.98
N GLY A 91 9.97 16.74 1.92
CA GLY A 91 10.65 15.54 2.40
C GLY A 91 10.63 15.47 3.93
N GLN A 92 11.53 14.67 4.48
CA GLN A 92 11.69 14.52 5.93
C GLN A 92 11.86 15.89 6.63
N CYS A 93 10.86 16.27 7.44
CA CYS A 93 10.96 17.43 8.30
C CYS A 93 11.82 17.09 9.52
N GLU A 94 13.11 17.42 9.45
CA GLU A 94 14.00 17.41 10.61
C GLU A 94 13.80 18.70 11.43
N GLU A 95 12.99 18.64 12.49
CA GLU A 95 12.94 19.77 13.43
C GLU A 95 14.21 19.82 14.27
N LEU A 96 15.04 20.84 14.01
CA LEU A 96 16.15 21.21 14.89
C LEU A 96 15.59 21.52 16.28
N SER A 97 15.94 20.69 17.27
CA SER A 97 15.74 21.09 18.66
C SER A 97 16.48 22.42 18.89
N GLY A 98 15.90 23.32 19.71
CA GLY A 98 16.45 24.66 19.96
C GLY A 98 17.91 24.71 20.45
N ASP A 99 18.50 23.56 20.79
CA ASP A 99 19.88 23.38 21.21
C ASP A 99 20.83 22.90 20.08
N GLY A 100 20.39 22.90 18.81
CA GLY A 100 21.21 22.50 17.66
C GLY A 100 21.45 20.99 17.53
N GLN A 101 20.65 20.19 18.25
CA GLN A 101 20.73 18.73 18.21
C GLN A 101 19.73 18.19 17.18
N LEU A 102 20.19 17.26 16.32
CA LEU A 102 19.37 16.57 15.31
C LEU A 102 18.12 15.96 15.95
N SER A 103 16.99 16.03 15.26
CA SER A 103 15.73 15.41 15.66
C SER A 103 15.93 13.91 15.90
N SER A 104 15.31 13.37 16.95
CA SER A 104 15.35 11.94 17.26
C SER A 104 14.33 11.12 16.45
N PHE A 105 13.59 11.79 15.57
CA PHE A 105 12.49 11.25 14.80
C PHE A 105 12.42 11.99 13.47
N ASN A 106 11.74 11.35 12.55
CA ASN A 106 11.53 11.84 11.20
C ASN A 106 10.03 12.02 10.99
N GLU A 107 9.64 13.09 10.31
CA GLU A 107 8.23 13.43 10.08
C GLU A 107 7.97 13.62 8.58
N TRP A 108 6.87 13.05 8.09
CA TRP A 108 6.39 13.21 6.72
C TRP A 108 4.91 13.53 6.68
N ILE A 109 4.52 14.38 5.75
CA ILE A 109 3.11 14.59 5.37
C ILE A 109 2.76 13.60 4.26
N LEU A 110 1.70 12.82 4.48
CA LEU A 110 1.23 11.81 3.56
C LEU A 110 0.09 12.34 2.68
N PRO A 111 0.04 11.94 1.38
CA PRO A 111 0.97 11.02 0.71
C PRO A 111 2.27 11.72 0.30
N ALA A 112 3.42 11.19 0.73
CA ALA A 112 4.73 11.76 0.42
C ALA A 112 5.28 11.20 -0.89
N LYS A 113 5.93 12.04 -1.70
CA LYS A 113 6.58 11.64 -2.95
C LYS A 113 7.64 10.55 -2.76
N GLU A 114 8.30 10.52 -1.60
CA GLU A 114 9.32 9.53 -1.26
C GLU A 114 8.74 8.11 -1.18
N PHE A 115 7.47 7.95 -0.80
CA PHE A 115 6.82 6.66 -0.68
C PHE A 115 6.08 6.22 -1.95
N ASP A 116 6.01 7.08 -2.97
CA ASP A 116 5.32 6.75 -4.21
C ASP A 116 6.01 5.60 -4.95
N GLY A 117 5.25 4.59 -5.37
CA GLY A 117 5.77 3.39 -6.03
C GLY A 117 6.41 2.36 -5.08
N MET A 118 6.62 2.69 -3.80
CA MET A 118 7.20 1.74 -2.84
C MET A 118 6.30 0.53 -2.64
N TRP A 119 4.98 0.72 -2.56
CA TRP A 119 4.03 -0.36 -2.36
C TRP A 119 4.11 -1.40 -3.48
N GLU A 120 4.11 -0.99 -4.75
CA GLU A 120 4.22 -1.85 -5.92
C GLU A 120 5.57 -2.55 -5.98
N SER A 121 6.63 -1.85 -5.57
CA SER A 121 7.98 -2.41 -5.55
C SER A 121 8.08 -3.60 -4.60
N LEU A 122 7.44 -3.57 -3.43
CA LEU A 122 7.57 -4.62 -2.42
C LEU A 122 6.92 -5.92 -2.92
N ILE A 123 7.64 -7.04 -2.92
CA ILE A 123 7.08 -8.32 -3.37
C ILE A 123 7.18 -9.31 -2.22
N TYR A 124 6.02 -9.77 -1.76
CA TYR A 124 5.88 -10.69 -0.65
C TYR A 124 5.17 -11.98 -1.09
N GLU A 125 5.01 -12.92 -0.16
CA GLU A 125 4.14 -14.06 -0.35
C GLU A 125 2.70 -13.60 -0.70
N PRO A 126 2.01 -14.33 -1.61
CA PRO A 126 0.63 -14.02 -1.96
C PRO A 126 -0.27 -13.83 -0.74
N GLY A 127 -1.04 -12.75 -0.74
CA GLY A 127 -2.04 -12.47 0.30
C GLY A 127 -1.52 -11.72 1.53
N LEU A 128 -0.21 -11.55 1.76
CA LEU A 128 0.30 -10.77 2.90
C LEU A 128 -0.15 -9.30 2.83
N LYS A 129 0.15 -8.64 1.71
CA LYS A 129 -0.27 -7.25 1.45
C LYS A 129 -1.78 -7.09 1.57
N GLN A 130 -2.53 -8.03 0.98
CA GLN A 130 -3.98 -8.01 1.01
C GLN A 130 -4.53 -8.16 2.43
N ARG A 131 -3.93 -9.01 3.27
CA ARG A 131 -4.34 -9.18 4.66
C ARG A 131 -4.15 -7.88 5.45
N LEU A 132 -3.00 -7.22 5.28
CA LEU A 132 -2.72 -5.94 5.93
C LEU A 132 -3.66 -4.83 5.43
N LEU A 133 -3.85 -4.74 4.11
CA LEU A 133 -4.74 -3.76 3.50
C LEU A 133 -6.21 -3.98 3.88
N ARG A 134 -6.70 -5.22 3.87
CA ARG A 134 -8.07 -5.56 4.30
C ARG A 134 -8.28 -5.21 5.77
N TYR A 135 -7.28 -5.41 6.62
CA TYR A 135 -7.38 -5.00 8.01
C TYR A 135 -7.53 -3.49 8.12
N ALA A 136 -6.63 -2.72 7.49
CA ALA A 136 -6.71 -1.26 7.49
C ALA A 136 -8.04 -0.77 6.91
N ALA A 137 -8.49 -1.36 5.80
CA ALA A 137 -9.77 -1.03 5.17
C ALA A 137 -10.97 -1.40 6.06
N SER A 138 -10.92 -2.52 6.77
CA SER A 138 -11.98 -2.91 7.72
C SER A 138 -12.04 -1.96 8.91
N ALA A 139 -10.88 -1.53 9.40
CA ALA A 139 -10.78 -0.54 10.47
C ALA A 139 -11.41 0.80 10.02
N LEU A 140 -11.05 1.28 8.83
CA LEU A 140 -11.65 2.48 8.22
C LEU A 140 -13.15 2.34 7.94
N LEU A 141 -13.63 1.14 7.57
CA LEU A 141 -15.05 0.91 7.33
C LEU A 141 -15.87 0.97 8.62
N PHE A 142 -15.38 0.38 9.71
CA PHE A 142 -16.12 0.34 10.99
C PHE A 142 -16.35 1.74 11.53
N THR A 143 -15.34 2.57 11.35
CA THR A 143 -15.37 4.00 11.53
C THR A 143 -16.40 4.74 10.70
N GLU A 144 -16.45 4.51 9.38
CA GLU A 144 -17.46 5.16 8.53
C GLU A 144 -18.88 4.81 8.97
N LYS A 145 -19.05 3.68 9.66
CA LYS A 145 -20.33 3.23 10.20
C LYS A 145 -20.58 3.68 11.64
N GLY A 146 -19.67 4.44 12.25
CA GLY A 146 -19.80 4.93 13.62
C GLY A 146 -19.88 3.79 14.64
N VAL A 147 -19.20 2.66 14.37
CA VAL A 147 -19.04 1.59 15.35
C VAL A 147 -18.34 2.18 16.58
N ASP A 148 -18.78 1.77 17.77
CA ASP A 148 -18.24 2.27 19.04
C ASP A 148 -16.71 2.35 18.99
N PRO A 149 -16.10 3.53 19.20
CA PRO A 149 -14.65 3.70 19.21
C PRO A 149 -13.95 2.83 20.26
N PHE A 150 -14.65 2.41 21.32
CA PHE A 150 -14.14 1.43 22.28
C PHE A 150 -14.02 0.00 21.70
N LEU A 151 -14.61 -0.27 20.53
CA LEU A 151 -14.48 -1.50 19.77
C LEU A 151 -13.50 -1.35 18.59
N VAL A 152 -13.60 -0.29 17.78
CA VAL A 152 -12.65 0.03 16.68
C VAL A 152 -12.54 1.54 16.51
N SER A 153 -11.33 2.07 16.66
CA SER A 153 -11.04 3.51 16.80
C SER A 153 -10.34 4.05 15.54
N TRP A 154 -11.09 4.41 14.49
CA TRP A 154 -10.56 5.08 13.29
C TRP A 154 -11.50 6.26 12.92
N ASN A 155 -11.06 7.34 12.24
CA ASN A 155 -11.93 8.35 11.58
C ASN A 155 -11.49 8.53 10.10
N ARG A 156 -12.28 9.24 9.28
CA ARG A 156 -11.82 9.74 7.98
C ARG A 156 -11.06 11.04 8.20
N TYR A 157 -9.82 11.10 7.74
CA TYR A 157 -8.93 12.23 7.98
C TYR A 157 -8.62 12.98 6.67
N SER A 158 -8.60 14.31 6.71
CA SER A 158 -8.24 15.15 5.58
C SER A 158 -6.73 15.33 5.45
N GLN A 159 -6.00 15.07 6.53
CA GLN A 159 -4.55 15.14 6.60
C GLN A 159 -4.01 13.86 7.22
N CYS A 160 -2.80 13.50 6.83
CA CYS A 160 -2.15 12.29 7.29
C CYS A 160 -0.67 12.57 7.48
N GLN A 161 -0.11 12.10 8.59
CA GLN A 161 1.29 12.27 8.93
C GLN A 161 1.92 10.94 9.32
N LEU A 162 3.20 10.79 9.04
CA LEU A 162 4.03 9.67 9.49
C LEU A 162 5.14 10.20 10.36
N VAL A 163 5.27 9.64 11.57
CA VAL A 163 6.36 9.89 12.50
C VAL A 163 7.16 8.61 12.65
N GLU A 164 8.39 8.58 12.15
CA GLU A 164 9.31 7.46 12.34
C GLU A 164 10.26 7.72 13.51
N VAL A 165 10.37 6.73 14.39
CA VAL A 165 11.19 6.72 15.57
C VAL A 165 12.12 5.51 15.51
N ASN A 166 13.42 5.75 15.32
CA ASN A 166 14.40 4.67 15.35
C ASN A 166 14.78 4.36 16.82
N ALA A 167 14.42 3.16 17.29
CA ALA A 167 14.63 2.74 18.67
C ALA A 167 16.12 2.67 19.08
N HIS A 168 17.00 2.25 18.16
CA HIS A 168 18.44 2.16 18.41
C HIS A 168 19.08 3.53 18.65
N SER A 169 18.62 4.56 17.93
CA SER A 169 19.08 5.94 18.06
C SER A 169 18.60 6.62 19.34
N LEU A 170 17.42 6.22 19.86
CA LEU A 170 16.88 6.73 21.13
C LEU A 170 17.76 6.34 22.32
N PHE A 171 18.33 5.13 22.33
CA PHE A 171 19.15 4.64 23.44
C PHE A 171 20.62 5.07 23.37
N SER A 172 21.21 5.06 22.18
CA SER A 172 22.66 5.31 22.00
C SER A 172 23.06 6.78 22.20
N LYS A 173 22.24 7.74 21.74
CA LYS A 173 22.58 9.17 21.78
C LYS A 173 22.25 9.87 23.11
N TRP A 174 21.43 9.27 23.97
CA TRP A 174 20.69 10.02 25.00
C TRP A 174 20.63 9.36 26.37
N PHE A 175 21.63 8.57 26.72
CA PHE A 175 21.68 7.81 27.97
C PHE A 175 21.53 8.65 29.26
N SER A 176 21.71 9.98 29.22
CA SER A 176 21.46 10.89 30.35
C SER A 176 20.23 11.82 30.22
N GLU A 177 19.65 12.00 29.03
CA GLU A 177 18.52 12.94 28.77
C GLU A 177 17.27 12.30 28.11
N SER A 178 17.37 11.02 27.73
CA SER A 178 16.39 10.26 26.94
C SER A 178 14.96 10.32 27.45
N GLY A 179 14.74 10.23 28.77
CA GLY A 179 13.38 10.23 29.33
C GLY A 179 12.60 11.53 29.05
N LYS A 180 13.28 12.69 29.08
CA LYS A 180 12.64 13.99 28.78
C LYS A 180 12.36 14.13 27.28
N LEU A 181 13.24 13.60 26.44
CA LEU A 181 13.08 13.66 24.99
C LEU A 181 11.98 12.74 24.49
N VAL A 182 11.87 11.53 25.04
CA VAL A 182 10.72 10.65 24.79
C VAL A 182 9.44 11.36 25.21
N ALA A 183 9.40 12.01 26.38
CA ALA A 183 8.23 12.78 26.78
C ALA A 183 7.89 13.92 25.81
N LYS A 184 8.88 14.70 25.35
CA LYS A 184 8.69 15.77 24.36
C LYS A 184 8.21 15.25 22.99
N LEU A 185 8.80 14.16 22.51
CA LEU A 185 8.41 13.50 21.26
C LEU A 185 6.93 13.09 21.31
N PHE A 186 6.54 12.36 22.36
CA PHE A 186 5.16 11.91 22.49
C PHE A 186 4.20 13.05 22.80
N GLN A 187 4.65 14.14 23.42
CA GLN A 187 3.86 15.36 23.53
C GLN A 187 3.59 15.96 22.15
N LYS A 188 4.60 16.08 21.29
CA LYS A 188 4.41 16.54 19.91
C LYS A 188 3.45 15.63 19.14
N ILE A 189 3.62 14.31 19.26
CA ILE A 189 2.69 13.35 18.65
C ILE A 189 1.28 13.56 19.18
N GLN A 190 1.11 13.77 20.49
CA GLN A 190 -0.18 14.06 21.08
C GLN A 190 -0.81 15.34 20.53
N GLU A 191 -0.03 16.41 20.34
CA GLU A 191 -0.49 17.67 19.73
C GLU A 191 -0.99 17.44 18.29
N MET A 192 -0.26 16.64 17.50
CA MET A 192 -0.70 16.24 16.14
C MET A 192 -1.98 15.39 16.16
N VAL A 193 -2.16 14.59 17.22
CA VAL A 193 -3.32 13.69 17.42
C VAL A 193 -4.54 14.44 17.94
N GLU A 194 -4.38 15.60 18.57
CA GLU A 194 -5.51 16.43 19.02
C GLU A 194 -6.24 17.09 17.83
N GLU A 195 -5.63 17.12 16.64
CA GLU A 195 -6.26 17.58 15.42
C GLU A 195 -7.27 16.54 14.89
N GLU A 196 -8.57 16.82 15.02
CA GLU A 196 -9.67 15.88 14.70
C GLU A 196 -9.62 15.32 13.27
N ASN A 197 -9.02 16.05 12.33
CA ASN A 197 -8.94 15.70 10.92
C ASN A 197 -7.55 15.20 10.47
N ASN A 198 -6.66 14.89 11.41
CA ASN A 198 -5.32 14.39 11.14
C ASN A 198 -5.16 12.92 11.55
N LEU A 199 -4.71 12.08 10.62
CA LEU A 199 -4.33 10.68 10.88
C LEU A 199 -2.84 10.60 11.15
N VAL A 200 -2.45 10.06 12.30
CA VAL A 200 -1.04 9.95 12.67
C VAL A 200 -0.58 8.50 12.66
N PHE A 201 0.34 8.18 11.75
CA PHE A 201 1.09 6.94 11.77
C PHE A 201 2.35 7.13 12.62
N VAL A 202 2.54 6.29 13.62
CA VAL A 202 3.76 6.26 14.44
C VAL A 202 4.51 4.96 14.13
N LEU A 203 5.61 5.05 13.40
CA LEU A 203 6.50 3.94 13.09
C LEU A 203 7.63 3.88 14.11
N ILE A 204 7.75 2.76 14.84
CA ILE A 204 8.86 2.49 15.74
C ILE A 204 9.70 1.35 15.13
N ASP A 205 10.87 1.70 14.62
CA ASP A 205 11.77 0.73 13.98
C ASP A 205 12.78 0.14 14.97
N GLU A 206 13.18 -1.11 14.71
CA GLU A 206 14.15 -1.90 15.48
C GLU A 206 13.80 -2.06 16.97
N VAL A 207 12.53 -2.40 17.27
CA VAL A 207 12.05 -2.52 18.67
C VAL A 207 12.79 -3.58 19.50
N GLU A 208 13.51 -4.52 18.87
CA GLU A 208 14.40 -5.47 19.55
C GLU A 208 15.49 -4.79 20.38
N SER A 209 15.93 -3.59 19.97
CA SER A 209 16.94 -2.82 20.72
C SER A 209 16.40 -2.38 22.09
N LEU A 210 15.10 -2.07 22.18
CA LEU A 210 14.41 -1.73 23.43
C LEU A 210 14.36 -2.96 24.36
N ALA A 211 14.09 -4.14 23.78
CA ALA A 211 14.04 -5.40 24.51
C ALA A 211 15.41 -5.79 25.08
N ALA A 212 16.46 -5.67 24.26
CA ALA A 212 17.83 -5.96 24.66
C ALA A 212 18.30 -5.04 25.82
N ALA A 213 18.03 -3.73 25.73
CA ALA A 213 18.36 -2.77 26.80
C ALA A 213 17.66 -3.13 28.12
N ARG A 214 16.38 -3.53 28.06
CA ARG A 214 15.63 -3.98 29.24
C ARG A 214 16.23 -5.24 29.86
N GLN A 215 16.62 -6.23 29.05
CA GLN A 215 17.26 -7.46 29.52
C GLN A 215 18.66 -7.20 30.12
N ALA A 216 19.47 -6.34 29.49
CA ALA A 216 20.80 -5.98 29.95
C ALA A 216 20.79 -5.27 31.31
N ALA A 217 19.77 -4.43 31.56
CA ALA A 217 19.60 -3.79 32.85
C ALA A 217 19.08 -4.73 33.94
N LEU A 218 18.23 -5.71 33.60
CA LEU A 218 17.79 -6.75 34.54
C LEU A 218 18.93 -7.70 34.95
N SER A 219 19.90 -7.92 34.08
CA SER A 219 21.11 -8.72 34.37
C SER A 219 22.21 -7.92 35.08
N GLY A 220 22.02 -6.62 35.33
CA GLY A 220 22.97 -5.74 36.02
C GLY A 220 24.14 -5.27 35.15
N SER A 221 24.10 -5.51 33.83
CA SER A 221 25.13 -5.08 32.88
C SER A 221 24.96 -3.62 32.43
N GLU A 222 23.75 -3.06 32.55
CA GLU A 222 23.43 -1.67 32.29
C GLU A 222 22.73 -1.02 33.49
N PRO A 223 22.86 0.31 33.68
CA PRO A 223 22.15 1.03 34.74
C PRO A 223 20.63 0.95 34.55
N SER A 224 19.91 0.97 35.68
CA SER A 224 18.44 0.90 35.75
C SER A 224 17.69 2.00 35.00
N ASP A 225 18.38 3.01 34.48
CA ASP A 225 17.80 4.13 33.75
C ASP A 225 17.30 3.72 32.37
N SER A 226 17.91 2.72 31.70
CA SER A 226 17.41 2.21 30.42
C SER A 226 16.01 1.58 30.57
N ILE A 227 15.77 0.85 31.65
CA ILE A 227 14.44 0.29 31.98
C ILE A 227 13.40 1.40 32.16
N ARG A 228 13.78 2.53 32.78
CA ARG A 228 12.85 3.67 32.97
C ARG A 228 12.43 4.26 31.64
N VAL A 229 13.35 4.37 30.68
CA VAL A 229 13.06 4.87 29.33
C VAL A 229 12.16 3.91 28.57
N VAL A 230 12.43 2.60 28.59
CA VAL A 230 11.56 1.59 27.95
C VAL A 230 10.14 1.65 28.53
N ASN A 231 10.01 1.69 29.86
CA ASN A 231 8.70 1.76 30.51
C ASN A 231 7.97 3.08 30.20
N ALA A 232 8.69 4.20 30.13
CA ALA A 232 8.11 5.48 29.73
C ALA A 232 7.59 5.43 28.29
N LEU A 233 8.37 4.87 27.36
CA LEU A 233 7.99 4.66 25.96
C LEU A 233 6.71 3.82 25.85
N LEU A 234 6.69 2.64 26.50
CA LEU A 234 5.52 1.75 26.53
C LEU A 234 4.27 2.46 27.09
N THR A 235 4.44 3.24 28.16
CA THR A 235 3.34 3.99 28.78
C THR A 235 2.77 5.06 27.83
N GLN A 236 3.61 5.75 27.07
CA GLN A 236 3.13 6.74 26.10
C GLN A 236 2.48 6.08 24.89
N MET A 237 3.02 4.95 24.44
CA MET A 237 2.43 4.14 23.37
C MET A 237 1.03 3.64 23.74
N ASP A 238 0.82 3.21 25.00
CA ASP A 238 -0.49 2.80 25.52
C ASP A 238 -1.50 3.95 25.54
N LYS A 239 -1.07 5.19 25.80
CA LYS A 239 -1.94 6.37 25.71
C LYS A 239 -2.36 6.64 24.26
N LEU A 240 -1.40 6.63 23.34
CA LEU A 240 -1.67 6.85 21.91
C LEU A 240 -2.62 5.79 21.33
N LYS A 241 -2.54 4.54 21.77
CA LYS A 241 -3.42 3.45 21.32
C LYS A 241 -4.91 3.72 21.59
N SER A 242 -5.24 4.54 22.60
CA SER A 242 -6.63 4.92 22.90
C SER A 242 -7.19 5.99 21.96
N SER A 243 -6.34 6.64 21.16
CA SER A 243 -6.75 7.69 20.24
C SER A 243 -7.23 7.08 18.92
N PRO A 244 -8.42 7.45 18.42
CA PRO A 244 -8.97 6.87 17.20
C PRO A 244 -8.20 7.28 15.94
N ASN A 245 -7.36 8.30 16.01
CA ASN A 245 -6.61 8.80 14.86
C ASN A 245 -5.15 8.39 14.84
N VAL A 246 -4.79 7.34 15.58
CA VAL A 246 -3.40 6.88 15.69
C VAL A 246 -3.24 5.43 15.25
N ILE A 247 -2.18 5.20 14.48
CA ILE A 247 -1.80 3.89 13.98
C ILE A 247 -0.35 3.66 14.35
N ILE A 248 -0.11 2.70 15.24
CA ILE A 248 1.25 2.38 15.68
C ILE A 248 1.76 1.20 14.86
N LEU A 249 2.85 1.41 14.14
CA LEU A 249 3.57 0.40 13.37
C LEU A 249 4.88 0.11 14.09
N THR A 250 5.20 -1.17 14.27
CA THR A 250 6.46 -1.58 14.91
C THR A 250 7.15 -2.65 14.07
N THR A 251 8.45 -2.49 13.84
CA THR A 251 9.27 -3.46 13.09
C THR A 251 10.35 -4.05 13.98
N SER A 252 10.63 -5.34 13.78
CA SER A 252 11.73 -6.01 14.48
C SER A 252 12.46 -7.00 13.59
N ASN A 253 13.80 -7.00 13.65
CA ASN A 253 14.63 -7.95 12.91
C ASN A 253 14.83 -9.28 13.65
N ILE A 254 14.59 -9.33 14.96
CA ILE A 254 14.86 -10.52 15.79
C ILE A 254 13.56 -11.12 16.27
N THR A 255 13.02 -12.09 15.52
CA THR A 255 11.73 -12.71 15.81
C THR A 255 11.65 -13.41 17.16
N ALA A 256 12.78 -13.86 17.71
CA ALA A 256 12.86 -14.54 19.00
C ALA A 256 13.10 -13.60 20.20
N ALA A 257 13.52 -12.35 19.97
CA ALA A 257 13.95 -11.42 21.03
C ALA A 257 12.98 -10.24 21.25
N ILE A 258 11.80 -10.28 20.63
CA ILE A 258 10.79 -9.25 20.85
C ILE A 258 10.29 -9.36 22.30
N ASP A 259 10.29 -8.24 23.03
CA ASP A 259 9.77 -8.18 24.40
C ASP A 259 8.28 -8.54 24.40
N LEU A 260 7.88 -9.40 25.35
CA LEU A 260 6.49 -9.81 25.53
C LEU A 260 5.56 -8.60 25.72
N ALA A 261 6.06 -7.50 26.29
CA ALA A 261 5.30 -6.26 26.45
C ALA A 261 4.86 -5.63 25.13
N PHE A 262 5.65 -5.72 24.06
CA PHE A 262 5.24 -5.27 22.71
C PHE A 262 4.29 -6.28 22.07
N VAL A 263 4.59 -7.58 22.21
CA VAL A 263 3.79 -8.67 21.64
C VAL A 263 2.36 -8.69 22.20
N ASP A 264 2.18 -8.44 23.49
CA ASP A 264 0.85 -8.41 24.12
C ASP A 264 0.02 -7.19 23.73
N ARG A 265 0.67 -6.10 23.28
CA ARG A 265 0.02 -4.85 22.86
C ARG A 265 -0.33 -4.82 21.37
N ALA A 266 0.27 -5.68 20.57
CA ALA A 266 0.08 -5.71 19.12
C ALA A 266 -1.25 -6.39 18.74
N ASP A 267 -2.12 -5.65 18.06
CA ASP A 267 -3.38 -6.18 17.53
C ASP A 267 -3.15 -7.12 16.35
N ILE A 268 -2.12 -6.85 15.54
CA ILE A 268 -1.69 -7.71 14.44
C ILE A 268 -0.22 -8.09 14.62
N LYS A 269 0.06 -9.37 14.38
CA LYS A 269 1.42 -9.91 14.29
C LYS A 269 1.60 -10.46 12.89
N ALA A 270 2.49 -9.85 12.13
CA ALA A 270 2.84 -10.29 10.78
C ALA A 270 4.30 -10.72 10.75
N TYR A 271 4.53 -12.01 10.52
CA TYR A 271 5.87 -12.51 10.24
C TYR A 271 6.19 -12.31 8.77
N VAL A 272 7.30 -11.61 8.48
CA VAL A 272 7.81 -11.43 7.12
C VAL A 272 9.09 -12.24 7.00
N GLY A 273 8.96 -13.44 6.42
CA GLY A 273 10.10 -14.32 6.17
C GLY A 273 10.95 -13.88 4.95
N PRO A 274 12.05 -14.60 4.68
CA PRO A 274 12.79 -14.43 3.43
C PRO A 274 11.87 -14.68 2.22
N PRO A 275 12.14 -14.04 1.08
CA PRO A 275 11.29 -14.13 -0.10
C PRO A 275 11.20 -15.57 -0.64
N THR A 276 9.97 -16.01 -0.92
CA THR A 276 9.66 -17.29 -1.57
C THR A 276 10.22 -17.34 -2.99
N LEU A 277 10.34 -18.53 -3.60
CA LEU A 277 10.83 -18.65 -4.98
C LEU A 277 10.06 -17.76 -5.96
N GLN A 278 8.73 -17.70 -5.82
CA GLN A 278 7.87 -16.81 -6.60
C GLN A 278 8.26 -15.33 -6.39
N ALA A 279 8.42 -14.90 -5.14
CA ALA A 279 8.82 -13.53 -4.84
C ALA A 279 10.22 -13.20 -5.38
N ARG A 280 11.18 -14.12 -5.26
CA ARG A 280 12.55 -13.95 -5.80
C ARG A 280 12.53 -13.80 -7.32
N TYR A 281 11.74 -14.63 -8.00
CA TYR A 281 11.55 -14.54 -9.45
C TYR A 281 10.99 -13.18 -9.85
N GLU A 282 9.90 -12.74 -9.22
CA GLU A 282 9.28 -11.45 -9.55
C GLU A 282 10.18 -10.25 -9.22
N ILE A 283 10.95 -10.31 -8.13
CA ILE A 283 11.95 -9.25 -7.82
C ILE A 283 12.98 -9.17 -8.93
N LEU A 284 13.61 -10.30 -9.30
CA LEU A 284 14.61 -10.32 -10.37
C LEU A 284 14.00 -9.93 -11.72
N ARG A 285 12.78 -10.37 -12.02
CA ARG A 285 12.02 -9.98 -13.21
C ARG A 285 11.81 -8.47 -13.28
N SER A 286 11.38 -7.84 -12.18
CA SER A 286 11.17 -6.39 -12.11
C SER A 286 12.47 -5.63 -12.36
N CYS A 287 13.59 -6.09 -11.77
CA CYS A 287 14.91 -5.52 -12.01
C CYS A 287 15.33 -5.65 -13.48
N MET A 288 15.13 -6.82 -14.09
CA MET A 288 15.43 -7.04 -15.51
C MET A 288 14.62 -6.12 -16.42
N GLN A 289 13.32 -5.98 -16.17
CA GLN A 289 12.44 -5.11 -16.93
C GLN A 289 12.87 -3.64 -16.82
N GLU A 290 13.27 -3.20 -15.63
CA GLU A 290 13.76 -1.84 -15.39
C GLU A 290 15.09 -1.58 -16.13
N LEU A 291 16.02 -2.53 -16.12
CA LEU A 291 17.28 -2.42 -16.86
C LEU A 291 17.08 -2.43 -18.39
N VAL A 292 16.09 -3.15 -18.89
CA VAL A 292 15.68 -3.11 -20.31
C VAL A 292 15.02 -1.77 -20.64
N ARG A 293 14.14 -1.27 -19.76
CA ARG A 293 13.43 0.02 -19.92
C ARG A 293 14.40 1.18 -20.01
N THR A 294 15.43 1.18 -19.17
CA THR A 294 16.49 2.21 -19.12
C THR A 294 17.55 2.04 -20.22
N GLY A 295 17.52 0.93 -20.96
CA GLY A 295 18.46 0.66 -22.06
C GLY A 295 19.84 0.18 -21.61
N ILE A 296 20.02 -0.20 -20.34
CA ILE A 296 21.24 -0.84 -19.85
C ILE A 296 21.39 -2.26 -20.44
N LEU A 297 20.27 -2.98 -20.57
CA LEU A 297 20.21 -4.25 -21.27
C LEU A 297 19.69 -4.07 -22.70
N SER A 298 20.31 -4.77 -23.64
CA SER A 298 19.88 -4.78 -25.04
C SER A 298 18.45 -5.29 -25.17
N LYS A 299 17.66 -4.65 -26.05
CA LYS A 299 16.48 -5.31 -26.62
C LYS A 299 16.96 -6.49 -27.48
N SER A 300 16.23 -7.60 -27.47
CA SER A 300 16.63 -8.80 -28.21
C SER A 300 16.80 -8.48 -29.71
N GLN A 301 17.70 -9.20 -30.38
CA GLN A 301 18.13 -8.90 -31.76
C GLN A 301 17.00 -8.90 -32.80
N ASP A 302 15.81 -9.43 -32.45
CA ASP A 302 14.64 -9.51 -33.33
C ASP A 302 13.64 -8.34 -33.20
N GLY A 303 13.95 -7.29 -32.45
CA GLY A 303 13.07 -6.10 -32.34
C GLY A 303 11.81 -6.32 -31.47
N ASP A 304 11.57 -7.55 -31.02
CA ASP A 304 10.56 -7.85 -30.01
C ASP A 304 11.04 -7.37 -28.63
N ASN A 305 10.13 -6.68 -27.93
CA ASN A 305 10.34 -6.35 -26.53
C ASN A 305 10.58 -7.64 -25.74
N VAL A 306 11.57 -7.64 -24.85
CA VAL A 306 11.83 -8.78 -23.94
C VAL A 306 10.66 -8.88 -22.97
N ILE A 307 9.65 -9.67 -23.32
CA ILE A 307 8.48 -9.91 -22.47
C ILE A 307 8.78 -11.12 -21.60
N LEU A 308 9.22 -10.85 -20.37
CA LEU A 308 9.32 -11.86 -19.32
C LEU A 308 7.92 -12.14 -18.76
N PRO A 309 7.40 -13.38 -18.82
CA PRO A 309 6.12 -13.73 -18.19
C PRO A 309 6.21 -13.59 -16.67
N ASN A 310 5.08 -13.39 -16.01
CA ASN A 310 5.02 -13.49 -14.55
C ASN A 310 5.23 -14.96 -14.12
N TYR A 311 5.45 -15.20 -12.82
CA TYR A 311 5.74 -16.53 -12.29
C TYR A 311 4.60 -17.53 -12.54
N ALA A 312 3.33 -17.09 -12.43
CA ALA A 312 2.17 -17.94 -12.64
C ALA A 312 2.09 -18.43 -14.11
N SER A 313 2.18 -17.50 -15.06
CA SER A 313 2.20 -17.79 -16.49
C SER A 313 3.43 -18.63 -16.89
N LEU A 314 4.60 -18.38 -16.27
CA LEU A 314 5.78 -19.22 -16.49
C LEU A 314 5.51 -20.68 -16.06
N LYS A 315 4.92 -20.88 -14.89
CA LYS A 315 4.61 -22.21 -14.35
C LYS A 315 3.61 -22.97 -15.23
N GLU A 316 2.61 -22.27 -15.76
CA GLU A 316 1.67 -22.83 -16.73
C GLU A 316 2.37 -23.20 -18.05
N ASN A 317 3.20 -22.30 -18.59
CA ASN A 317 3.96 -22.53 -19.82
C ASN A 317 4.95 -23.71 -19.70
N LEU A 318 5.55 -23.92 -18.52
CA LEU A 318 6.39 -25.09 -18.25
C LEU A 318 5.57 -26.39 -18.18
N SER A 319 4.30 -26.31 -17.81
CA SER A 319 3.40 -27.45 -17.71
C SER A 319 2.80 -27.86 -19.07
N THR A 320 2.64 -26.92 -20.00
CA THR A 320 1.91 -27.08 -21.29
C THR A 320 2.83 -27.29 -22.50
N ALA A 321 4.10 -27.65 -22.28
CA ALA A 321 5.19 -27.56 -23.26
C ALA A 321 4.97 -28.19 -24.66
N VAL A 322 4.41 -27.47 -25.67
CA VAL A 322 4.63 -27.69 -27.12
C VAL A 322 4.24 -26.45 -27.98
N ILE A 323 5.02 -25.37 -28.09
CA ILE A 323 5.00 -24.48 -29.30
C ILE A 323 6.42 -23.94 -29.61
N PRO A 324 6.95 -24.12 -30.84
CA PRO A 324 8.31 -23.69 -31.22
C PRO A 324 8.59 -22.18 -31.31
N GLU A 325 7.56 -21.32 -31.37
CA GLU A 325 7.69 -19.88 -31.65
C GLU A 325 8.17 -19.04 -30.44
N PHE A 326 8.23 -19.63 -29.23
CA PHE A 326 8.62 -18.93 -27.99
C PHE A 326 10.04 -19.25 -27.48
N LYS A 327 10.90 -19.90 -28.28
CA LYS A 327 12.18 -20.49 -27.80
C LYS A 327 13.09 -19.50 -27.06
N THR A 328 13.26 -18.28 -27.55
CA THR A 328 14.19 -17.28 -26.96
C THR A 328 13.63 -16.65 -25.67
N SER A 329 12.32 -16.34 -25.63
CA SER A 329 11.65 -15.87 -24.40
C SER A 329 11.64 -16.96 -23.32
N LEU A 330 11.42 -18.21 -23.74
CA LEU A 330 11.41 -19.37 -22.84
C LEU A 330 12.81 -19.66 -22.27
N SER A 331 13.88 -19.53 -23.05
CA SER A 331 15.24 -19.74 -22.54
C SER A 331 15.62 -18.68 -21.50
N LEU A 332 15.33 -17.41 -21.78
CA LEU A 332 15.60 -16.32 -20.83
C LEU A 332 14.77 -16.46 -19.55
N SER A 333 13.50 -16.85 -19.68
CA SER A 333 12.61 -17.10 -18.54
C SER A 333 13.09 -18.27 -17.67
N LYS A 334 13.66 -19.32 -18.27
CA LYS A 334 14.28 -20.44 -17.56
C LYS A 334 15.56 -20.02 -16.83
N GLN A 335 16.42 -19.22 -17.46
CA GLN A 335 17.62 -18.68 -16.81
C GLN A 335 17.26 -17.78 -15.62
N LEU A 336 16.21 -16.98 -15.76
CA LEU A 336 15.70 -16.14 -14.67
C LEU A 336 15.17 -16.99 -13.50
N LEU A 337 14.50 -18.11 -13.81
CA LEU A 337 14.05 -19.06 -12.80
C LEU A 337 15.24 -19.72 -12.08
N GLU A 338 16.26 -20.16 -12.82
CA GLU A 338 17.49 -20.72 -12.24
C GLU A 338 18.20 -19.71 -11.32
N ALA A 339 18.27 -18.44 -11.74
CA ALA A 339 18.79 -17.36 -10.91
C ALA A 339 17.96 -17.18 -9.63
N ALA A 340 16.63 -17.23 -9.73
CA ALA A 340 15.74 -17.14 -8.58
C ALA A 340 15.89 -18.34 -7.62
N GLU A 341 16.14 -19.54 -8.12
CA GLU A 341 16.46 -20.73 -7.32
C GLU A 341 17.79 -20.56 -6.59
N ALA A 342 18.83 -20.07 -7.28
CA ALA A 342 20.15 -19.83 -6.71
C ALA A 342 20.14 -18.81 -5.54
N CYS A 343 19.19 -17.87 -5.57
CA CYS A 343 18.99 -16.83 -4.55
C CYS A 343 18.30 -17.30 -3.25
N GLU A 344 18.14 -18.60 -3.02
CA GLU A 344 17.56 -19.11 -1.78
C GLU A 344 18.29 -18.58 -0.54
N GLY A 345 17.53 -18.12 0.46
CA GLY A 345 18.05 -17.55 1.71
C GLY A 345 18.45 -16.07 1.65
N LEU A 346 18.53 -15.46 0.46
CA LEU A 346 18.88 -14.04 0.34
C LEU A 346 17.73 -13.11 0.76
N SER A 347 18.08 -12.00 1.41
CA SER A 347 17.12 -10.94 1.75
C SER A 347 16.64 -10.18 0.51
N GLY A 348 15.46 -9.54 0.61
CA GLY A 348 14.96 -8.65 -0.45
C GLY A 348 15.93 -7.51 -0.80
N ARG A 349 16.67 -6.98 0.20
CA ARG A 349 17.71 -5.95 -0.01
C ARG A 349 18.88 -6.52 -0.82
N SER A 350 19.35 -7.72 -0.47
CA SER A 350 20.42 -8.41 -1.20
C SER A 350 20.01 -8.68 -2.65
N LEU A 351 18.78 -9.16 -2.88
CA LEU A 351 18.23 -9.42 -4.22
C LEU A 351 18.23 -8.18 -5.12
N ARG A 352 17.80 -7.03 -4.59
CA ARG A 352 17.78 -5.76 -5.35
C ARG A 352 19.17 -5.19 -5.61
N LYS A 353 20.18 -5.60 -4.83
CA LYS A 353 21.58 -5.20 -5.03
C LYS A 353 22.27 -6.06 -6.11
N LEU A 354 21.82 -7.28 -6.34
CA LEU A 354 22.43 -8.21 -7.30
C LEU A 354 22.57 -7.64 -8.73
N PRO A 355 21.58 -6.96 -9.32
CA PRO A 355 21.73 -6.43 -10.68
C PRO A 355 22.88 -5.44 -10.81
N PHE A 356 23.07 -4.60 -9.79
CA PHE A 356 24.19 -3.66 -9.73
C PHE A 356 25.53 -4.39 -9.60
N LEU A 357 25.63 -5.37 -8.70
CA LEU A 357 26.86 -6.17 -8.53
C LEU A 357 27.22 -6.97 -9.78
N ALA A 358 26.22 -7.55 -10.45
CA ALA A 358 26.40 -8.30 -11.68
C ALA A 358 26.83 -7.40 -12.84
N HIS A 359 26.25 -6.19 -12.96
CA HIS A 359 26.67 -5.21 -13.96
C HIS A 359 28.10 -4.72 -13.70
N ALA A 360 28.44 -4.42 -12.44
CA ALA A 360 29.80 -4.01 -12.06
C ALA A 360 30.86 -5.09 -12.32
N ALA A 361 30.48 -6.37 -12.28
CA ALA A 361 31.35 -7.49 -12.63
C ALA A 361 31.48 -7.73 -14.15
N HIS A 362 30.70 -7.03 -14.97
CA HIS A 362 30.69 -7.22 -16.42
C HIS A 362 31.83 -6.46 -17.10
N ALA A 363 32.49 -7.07 -18.09
CA ALA A 363 33.65 -6.48 -18.75
C ALA A 363 33.31 -5.29 -19.66
N ASN A 364 32.09 -5.21 -20.18
CA ASN A 364 31.61 -4.11 -21.03
C ASN A 364 30.36 -3.45 -20.42
N PRO A 365 30.43 -2.21 -19.93
CA PRO A 365 29.33 -1.58 -19.20
C PRO A 365 28.24 -0.97 -20.10
N TYR A 366 28.46 -0.87 -21.42
CA TYR A 366 27.63 -0.02 -22.29
C TYR A 366 26.44 -0.73 -22.94
N ILE A 367 26.54 -2.03 -23.22
CA ILE A 367 25.46 -2.82 -23.86
C ILE A 367 25.64 -4.28 -23.43
N CYS A 368 24.74 -4.77 -22.56
CA CYS A 368 24.77 -6.14 -22.07
C CYS A 368 23.61 -6.96 -22.67
N ASP A 369 23.91 -8.14 -23.22
CA ASP A 369 22.89 -9.10 -23.62
C ASP A 369 22.15 -9.64 -22.37
N PRO A 370 20.80 -9.67 -22.36
CA PRO A 370 20.03 -10.14 -21.21
C PRO A 370 20.41 -11.56 -20.74
N SER A 371 20.73 -12.46 -21.66
CA SER A 371 21.10 -13.85 -21.33
C SER A 371 22.47 -13.88 -20.67
N GLN A 372 23.44 -13.14 -21.21
CA GLN A 372 24.78 -13.02 -20.64
C GLN A 372 24.76 -12.33 -19.27
N PHE A 373 23.88 -11.34 -19.09
CA PHE A 373 23.67 -10.67 -17.82
C PHE A 373 23.13 -11.63 -16.76
N LEU A 374 22.11 -12.43 -17.07
CA LEU A 374 21.58 -13.43 -16.14
C LEU A 374 22.62 -14.50 -15.76
N CYS A 375 23.46 -14.94 -16.69
CA CYS A 375 24.60 -15.80 -16.35
C CYS A 375 25.54 -15.12 -15.34
N THR A 376 25.86 -13.84 -15.56
CA THR A 376 26.71 -13.06 -14.64
C THR A 376 26.06 -12.88 -13.26
N VAL A 377 24.73 -12.72 -13.21
CA VAL A 377 23.96 -12.67 -11.95
C VAL A 377 24.11 -14.00 -11.20
N ILE A 378 23.91 -15.14 -11.87
CA ILE A 378 24.07 -16.47 -11.28
C ILE A 378 25.48 -16.66 -10.72
N ASP A 379 26.52 -16.28 -11.48
CA ASP A 379 27.90 -16.40 -11.02
C ASP A 379 28.23 -15.44 -9.86
N THR A 380 27.59 -14.27 -9.81
CA THR A 380 27.70 -13.34 -8.69
C THR A 380 27.05 -13.90 -7.43
N ILE A 381 25.89 -14.54 -7.55
CA ILE A 381 25.21 -15.22 -6.43
C ILE A 381 26.08 -16.35 -5.89
N ARG A 382 26.67 -17.16 -6.77
CA ARG A 382 27.58 -18.26 -6.37
C ARG A 382 28.80 -17.74 -5.61
N ARG A 383 29.38 -16.61 -6.04
CA ARG A 383 30.50 -15.96 -5.34
C ARG A 383 30.09 -15.43 -3.96
N GLU A 384 29.01 -14.67 -3.88
CA GLU A 384 28.49 -14.14 -2.60
C GLU A 384 28.20 -15.28 -1.60
N ARG A 385 27.65 -16.42 -2.06
CA ARG A 385 27.42 -17.59 -1.20
C ARG A 385 28.71 -18.25 -0.74
N SER A 386 29.76 -18.25 -1.54
CA SER A 386 31.07 -18.79 -1.12
C SER A 386 31.80 -17.90 -0.11
N GLU A 387 31.39 -16.64 0.02
CA GLU A 387 31.96 -15.66 0.95
C GLU A 387 31.16 -15.56 2.27
N MET A 388 29.95 -16.13 2.34
CA MET A 388 29.19 -16.19 3.59
C MET A 388 29.77 -17.26 4.52
N PRO A 389 30.17 -16.91 5.76
CA PRO A 389 30.58 -17.90 6.76
C PRO A 389 29.39 -18.79 7.16
N ASP A 390 29.64 -20.09 7.31
CA ASP A 390 28.68 -21.14 7.71
C ASP A 390 27.92 -20.85 9.01
#